data_AF-A0A243W8L3-F1
#
_entry.id   AF-A0A243W8L3-F1
#
_cell.length_a   1.000
_cell.length_b   1.000
_cell.length_c   1.000
_cell.angle_alpha   90.00
_cell.angle_beta   90.00
_cell.angle_gamma   90.00
#
_symmetry.space_group_name_H-M   'P 1'
#
loop_
_entity.id
_entity.type
_entity.pdbx_description
1 polymer ?
#
loop_
_entity_poly.entity_id
_entity_poly.type
_entity_poly.pdbx_seq_one_letter_code
_entity_poly.pdbx_strand_id
1 'polypeptide(L)'
;MNSYTHFSKLGTLALLAGALSFSSCKKDDDNVCGGTPAITQVSSATDRTASIAKGSLADWIIIQGSNFCNVQKIVFNDVEASLEDAYITPTEITVRVPRAIPKEVNNKISLVTAGGSAETTYTLSIPPLVIAGMSNEYTPAGQRMAIVGQNLDLYGITPETGKVLWAGTALPITKTTADSAYFIVPASAAKGATVKVVDANNVTRDVPGQYKDDRNMIFSYDTGGSVWGADTYITTAATPGPINGKYLRVNKTIAAWEWTEFSATNLAISNDVVANPAGYVLKFEVNTVKPFSTNAIKFMIDGNADKVNTYIWKPVAPFNTRGKWSTMSIDLKSFINTPLLASKAQHEFKFIFHGDGALDADIAFDNFRIVPKG
;
A
#
# COMPACT_ATOMS: atom_id res chain seq x y z
N MET A 1 15.50 -28.38 -94.65
CA MET A 1 15.13 -27.04 -95.13
C MET A 1 14.91 -26.19 -93.89
N ASN A 2 15.96 -25.72 -93.22
CA ASN A 2 16.78 -24.52 -93.50
C ASN A 2 15.97 -23.22 -93.59
N SER A 3 16.03 -22.42 -92.53
CA SER A 3 16.50 -21.02 -92.52
C SER A 3 16.38 -20.46 -91.09
N TYR A 4 17.49 -20.15 -90.40
CA TYR A 4 18.18 -18.83 -90.33
C TYR A 4 17.36 -17.81 -89.51
N THR A 5 17.85 -17.13 -88.45
CA THR A 5 19.05 -16.27 -88.29
C THR A 5 19.28 -15.97 -86.78
N HIS A 6 20.48 -16.08 -86.18
CA HIS A 6 21.58 -15.08 -85.98
C HIS A 6 21.16 -13.71 -85.38
N PHE A 7 21.75 -13.13 -84.33
CA PHE A 7 23.16 -12.69 -84.08
C PHE A 7 23.36 -12.37 -82.55
N SER A 8 24.41 -12.87 -81.85
CA SER A 8 25.72 -12.24 -81.47
C SER A 8 25.65 -11.06 -80.45
N LYS A 9 26.52 -10.86 -79.44
CA LYS A 9 28.00 -10.89 -79.40
C LYS A 9 28.57 -10.98 -77.96
N LEU A 10 29.79 -11.55 -77.87
CA LEU A 10 30.99 -11.23 -77.05
C LEU A 10 30.85 -11.13 -75.51
N GLY A 11 31.60 -11.90 -74.70
CA GLY A 11 33.05 -11.74 -74.39
C GLY A 11 33.15 -11.61 -72.85
N THR A 12 34.19 -11.94 -72.07
CA THR A 12 35.58 -12.33 -72.26
C THR A 12 36.04 -12.96 -70.92
N LEU A 13 37.06 -13.82 -71.00
CA LEU A 13 37.81 -14.51 -69.95
C LEU A 13 38.48 -13.58 -68.91
N ALA A 14 38.48 -13.93 -67.61
CA ALA A 14 39.58 -13.63 -66.67
C ALA A 14 39.47 -14.44 -65.36
N LEU A 15 40.45 -15.32 -65.11
CA LEU A 15 40.75 -15.93 -63.81
C LEU A 15 41.34 -14.85 -62.88
N LEU A 16 40.90 -14.81 -61.61
CA LEU A 16 41.74 -14.37 -60.49
C LEU A 16 41.29 -15.04 -59.19
N ALA A 17 42.16 -15.89 -58.63
CA ALA A 17 42.01 -16.48 -57.32
C ALA A 17 42.26 -15.40 -56.25
N GLY A 18 41.24 -15.04 -55.48
CA GLY A 18 41.32 -14.14 -54.33
C GLY A 18 41.01 -14.89 -53.04
N ALA A 19 42.00 -14.96 -52.16
CA ALA A 19 41.93 -15.61 -50.86
C ALA A 19 40.84 -15.01 -49.97
N LEU A 20 39.96 -15.86 -49.45
CA LEU A 20 39.01 -15.56 -48.39
C LEU A 20 39.78 -15.22 -47.11
N SER A 21 39.94 -13.92 -46.84
CA SER A 21 40.39 -13.44 -45.54
C SER A 21 39.18 -13.36 -44.61
N PHE A 22 38.80 -14.48 -44.00
CA PHE A 22 37.98 -14.42 -42.80
C PHE A 22 38.85 -13.85 -41.69
N SER A 23 38.58 -12.60 -41.33
CA SER A 23 39.08 -12.01 -40.10
C SER A 23 38.53 -12.85 -38.95
N SER A 24 39.38 -13.73 -38.42
CA SER A 24 39.13 -14.43 -37.17
C SER A 24 39.02 -13.38 -36.08
N CYS A 25 37.81 -13.17 -35.53
CA CYS A 25 37.68 -12.58 -34.21
C CYS A 25 38.51 -13.47 -33.27
N LYS A 26 39.62 -12.93 -32.76
CA LYS A 26 40.28 -13.54 -31.61
C LYS A 26 39.21 -13.70 -30.54
N LYS A 27 38.90 -14.94 -30.16
CA LYS A 27 38.36 -15.20 -28.84
C LYS A 27 39.49 -14.83 -27.90
N ASP A 28 39.38 -13.67 -27.28
CA ASP A 28 40.17 -13.39 -26.09
C ASP A 28 39.66 -14.39 -25.03
N ASP A 29 40.34 -15.54 -24.94
CA ASP A 29 40.33 -16.39 -23.75
C ASP A 29 41.13 -15.68 -22.66
N ASP A 30 40.69 -14.48 -22.28
CA ASP A 30 41.07 -13.90 -21.01
C ASP A 30 40.32 -14.70 -19.96
N ASN A 31 41.06 -15.36 -19.09
CA ASN A 31 40.52 -16.11 -17.97
C ASN A 31 39.87 -15.11 -16.98
N VAL A 32 38.65 -14.64 -17.28
CA VAL A 32 37.90 -13.60 -16.53
C VAL A 32 37.53 -14.06 -15.09
N CYS A 33 37.91 -15.27 -14.71
CA CYS A 33 37.43 -15.99 -13.53
C CYS A 33 38.55 -16.55 -12.65
N GLY A 34 39.72 -15.89 -12.56
CA GLY A 34 40.87 -16.38 -11.80
C GLY A 34 41.42 -15.46 -10.70
N GLY A 35 40.87 -14.25 -10.54
CA GLY A 35 41.38 -13.25 -9.61
C GLY A 35 40.48 -12.98 -8.40
N THR A 36 41.00 -12.20 -7.45
CA THR A 36 40.21 -11.62 -6.35
C THR A 36 39.09 -10.75 -6.92
N PRO A 37 37.84 -10.86 -6.42
CA PRO A 37 36.76 -10.00 -6.88
C PRO A 37 37.08 -8.53 -6.59
N ALA A 38 36.59 -7.63 -7.45
CA ALA A 38 36.66 -6.20 -7.23
C ALA A 38 35.32 -5.56 -7.56
N ILE A 39 34.80 -4.72 -6.68
CA ILE A 39 33.57 -3.95 -6.90
C ILE A 39 33.97 -2.55 -7.32
N THR A 40 33.52 -2.12 -8.50
CA THR A 40 33.79 -0.77 -9.02
C THR A 40 32.62 0.18 -8.75
N GLN A 41 31.38 -0.33 -8.80
CA GLN A 41 30.19 0.47 -8.64
C GLN A 41 29.01 -0.37 -8.18
N VAL A 42 28.06 0.28 -7.50
CA VAL A 42 26.71 -0.23 -7.32
C VAL A 42 25.76 0.75 -7.99
N SER A 43 24.81 0.25 -8.77
CA SER A 43 23.83 1.05 -9.50
C SER A 43 22.42 0.51 -9.29
N SER A 44 21.41 1.30 -9.68
CA SER A 44 20.01 0.84 -9.65
C SER A 44 19.73 -0.07 -10.84
N ALA A 45 18.70 -0.93 -10.76
CA ALA A 45 18.30 -1.74 -11.92
C ALA A 45 17.79 -0.90 -13.12
N THR A 46 17.37 0.34 -12.89
CA THR A 46 16.78 1.23 -13.91
C THR A 46 17.77 2.23 -14.50
N ASP A 47 18.84 2.56 -13.77
CA ASP A 47 19.95 3.39 -14.22
C ASP A 47 21.26 2.76 -13.76
N ARG A 48 21.96 2.18 -14.75
CA ARG A 48 23.23 1.46 -14.61
C ARG A 48 24.45 2.37 -14.58
N THR A 49 24.28 3.65 -14.87
CA THR A 49 25.39 4.60 -15.05
C THR A 49 25.66 5.39 -13.79
N ALA A 50 24.63 5.69 -13.00
CA ALA A 50 24.76 6.38 -11.73
C ALA A 50 25.19 5.44 -10.60
N SER A 51 26.23 5.83 -9.87
CA SER A 51 26.67 5.11 -8.66
C SER A 51 25.78 5.47 -7.48
N ILE A 52 25.35 4.47 -6.73
CA ILE A 52 24.55 4.61 -5.53
C ILE A 52 25.27 4.01 -4.32
N ALA A 53 25.35 4.76 -3.23
CA ALA A 53 25.89 4.29 -1.95
C ALA A 53 24.79 4.00 -0.91
N LYS A 54 23.53 4.06 -1.32
CA LYS A 54 22.34 3.83 -0.49
C LYS A 54 21.20 3.22 -1.29
N GLY A 55 20.39 2.38 -0.67
CA GLY A 55 19.12 1.90 -1.23
C GLY A 55 18.20 1.30 -0.17
N SER A 56 17.07 0.75 -0.60
CA SER A 56 16.05 0.22 0.30
C SER A 56 16.06 -1.31 0.33
N LEU A 57 15.47 -1.87 1.38
CA LEU A 57 15.21 -3.31 1.44
C LEU A 57 14.31 -3.73 0.27
N ALA A 58 14.52 -4.93 -0.25
CA ALA A 58 13.79 -5.52 -1.38
C ALA A 58 14.01 -4.85 -2.76
N ASP A 59 14.84 -3.81 -2.86
CA ASP A 59 15.24 -3.21 -4.14
C ASP A 59 16.09 -4.16 -4.97
N TRP A 60 15.98 -4.05 -6.29
CA TRP A 60 16.92 -4.67 -7.23
C TRP A 60 18.07 -3.70 -7.52
N ILE A 61 19.29 -4.17 -7.30
CA ILE A 61 20.51 -3.40 -7.57
C ILE A 61 21.43 -4.18 -8.50
N ILE A 62 22.37 -3.46 -9.10
CA ILE A 62 23.42 -4.03 -9.94
C ILE A 62 24.77 -3.71 -9.31
N ILE A 63 25.52 -4.74 -8.96
CA ILE A 63 26.90 -4.64 -8.49
C ILE A 63 27.79 -4.86 -9.70
N GLN A 64 28.62 -3.87 -10.03
CA GLN A 64 29.49 -3.87 -11.20
C GLN A 64 30.94 -4.00 -10.76
N GLY A 65 31.76 -4.70 -11.55
CA GLY A 65 33.13 -5.01 -11.17
C GLY A 65 33.77 -6.07 -12.04
N SER A 66 34.60 -6.91 -11.42
CA SER A 66 35.34 -7.98 -12.10
C SER A 66 35.52 -9.21 -11.20
N ASN A 67 35.81 -10.35 -11.83
CA ASN A 67 36.02 -11.66 -11.20
C ASN A 67 34.84 -12.13 -10.34
N PHE A 68 33.60 -11.84 -10.76
CA PHE A 68 32.37 -12.31 -10.10
C PHE A 68 31.96 -13.74 -10.48
N CYS A 69 32.89 -14.54 -10.97
CA CYS A 69 32.61 -15.93 -11.29
C CYS A 69 32.48 -16.76 -10.00
N ASN A 70 31.50 -17.67 -9.96
CA ASN A 70 31.24 -18.53 -8.80
C ASN A 70 31.07 -17.74 -7.49
N VAL A 71 30.21 -16.71 -7.51
CA VAL A 71 29.80 -16.01 -6.27
C VAL A 71 29.21 -17.03 -5.31
N GLN A 72 29.77 -17.07 -4.11
CA GLN A 72 29.32 -17.94 -3.03
C GLN A 72 28.35 -17.22 -2.11
N LYS A 73 28.60 -15.93 -1.84
CA LYS A 73 27.83 -15.15 -0.88
C LYS A 73 27.82 -13.68 -1.24
N ILE A 74 26.66 -13.05 -1.03
CA ILE A 74 26.53 -11.59 -0.97
C ILE A 74 25.85 -11.25 0.34
N VAL A 75 26.45 -10.38 1.14
CA VAL A 75 25.95 -9.97 2.46
C VAL A 75 25.78 -8.46 2.49
N PHE A 76 24.59 -8.01 2.86
CA PHE A 76 24.30 -6.62 3.16
C PHE A 76 24.29 -6.45 4.67
N ASN A 77 25.26 -5.71 5.21
CA ASN A 77 25.50 -5.70 6.66
C ASN A 77 25.80 -7.10 7.20
N ASP A 78 24.86 -7.71 7.93
CA ASP A 78 24.89 -9.08 8.43
C ASP A 78 23.85 -10.00 7.74
N VAL A 79 23.08 -9.47 6.80
CA VAL A 79 22.00 -10.20 6.12
C VAL A 79 22.47 -10.71 4.77
N GLU A 80 22.48 -12.03 4.61
CA GLU A 80 22.80 -12.68 3.34
C GLU A 80 21.65 -12.54 2.33
N ALA A 81 22.00 -12.20 1.09
CA ALA A 81 21.07 -12.17 -0.02
C ALA A 81 20.90 -13.55 -0.65
N SER A 82 19.66 -13.86 -1.03
CA SER A 82 19.39 -15.04 -1.85
C SER A 82 20.01 -14.86 -3.23
N LEU A 83 20.76 -15.87 -3.66
CA LEU A 83 21.33 -15.93 -5.00
C LEU A 83 20.43 -16.67 -5.99
N GLU A 84 19.29 -17.22 -5.55
CA GLU A 84 18.37 -18.01 -6.39
C GLU A 84 17.84 -17.21 -7.58
N ASP A 85 17.45 -15.95 -7.34
CA ASP A 85 16.97 -15.02 -8.37
C ASP A 85 18.07 -14.07 -8.87
N ALA A 86 19.32 -14.25 -8.44
CA ALA A 86 20.41 -13.36 -8.84
C ALA A 86 20.89 -13.67 -10.26
N TYR A 87 21.07 -12.63 -11.08
CA TYR A 87 21.70 -12.76 -12.39
C TYR A 87 23.17 -12.36 -12.30
N ILE A 88 24.06 -13.33 -12.51
CA ILE A 88 25.49 -13.19 -12.26
C ILE A 88 26.26 -13.41 -13.55
N THR A 89 27.06 -12.43 -13.93
CA THR A 89 28.08 -12.50 -14.98
C THR A 89 29.46 -12.23 -14.36
N PRO A 90 30.57 -12.43 -15.10
CA PRO A 90 31.90 -12.14 -14.57
C PRO A 90 32.13 -10.68 -14.13
N THR A 91 31.32 -9.73 -14.61
CA THR A 91 31.50 -8.30 -14.37
C THR A 91 30.29 -7.60 -13.76
N GLU A 92 29.13 -8.27 -13.68
CA GLU A 92 27.91 -7.70 -13.11
C GLU A 92 27.11 -8.74 -12.32
N ILE A 93 26.53 -8.31 -11.21
CA ILE A 93 25.57 -9.08 -10.44
C ILE A 93 24.31 -8.23 -10.25
N THR A 94 23.19 -8.70 -10.81
CA THR A 94 21.87 -8.17 -10.46
C THR A 94 21.32 -9.00 -9.31
N VAL A 95 21.14 -8.39 -8.14
CA VAL A 95 20.70 -9.08 -6.93
C VAL A 95 19.67 -8.23 -6.20
N ARG A 96 18.76 -8.90 -5.48
CA ARG A 96 17.77 -8.24 -4.65
C ARG A 96 18.31 -8.03 -3.24
N VAL A 97 18.22 -6.80 -2.74
CA VAL A 97 18.54 -6.48 -1.35
C VAL A 97 17.58 -7.28 -0.43
N PRO A 98 18.07 -7.99 0.59
CA PRO A 98 17.20 -8.74 1.51
C PRO A 98 16.10 -7.89 2.14
N ARG A 99 14.91 -8.45 2.33
CA ARG A 99 13.83 -7.82 3.12
C ARG A 99 13.92 -8.23 4.58
N ALA A 100 14.97 -7.82 5.27
CA ALA A 100 15.14 -8.03 6.70
C ALA A 100 15.91 -6.86 7.33
N ILE A 101 15.62 -6.55 8.59
CA ILE A 101 16.35 -5.53 9.35
C ILE A 101 17.67 -6.14 9.85
N PRO A 102 18.84 -5.60 9.45
CA PRO A 102 20.14 -6.04 9.97
C PRO A 102 20.21 -5.88 11.49
N LYS A 103 20.87 -6.81 12.19
CA LYS A 103 21.14 -6.66 13.63
C LYS A 103 22.45 -5.90 13.84
N GLU A 104 23.48 -6.28 13.09
CA GLU A 104 24.78 -5.60 13.06
C GLU A 104 24.91 -4.74 11.81
N VAL A 105 24.98 -3.42 11.97
CA VAL A 105 25.03 -2.46 10.85
C VAL A 105 26.47 -1.99 10.63
N ASN A 106 27.09 -2.43 9.52
CA ASN A 106 28.43 -2.00 9.11
C ASN A 106 28.43 -1.11 7.85
N ASN A 107 27.27 -0.90 7.24
CA ASN A 107 27.04 -0.15 6.00
C ASN A 107 27.86 -0.64 4.80
N LYS A 108 27.99 -1.97 4.65
CA LYS A 108 28.72 -2.59 3.54
C LYS A 108 27.91 -3.65 2.80
N ILE A 109 28.24 -3.79 1.52
CA ILE A 109 28.03 -5.04 0.77
C ILE A 109 29.33 -5.82 0.81
N SER A 110 29.28 -7.07 1.25
CA SER A 110 30.39 -8.03 1.21
C SER A 110 30.10 -9.11 0.19
N LEU A 111 31.00 -9.29 -0.76
CA LEU A 111 30.90 -10.28 -1.84
C LEU A 111 32.02 -11.28 -1.68
N VAL A 112 31.69 -12.57 -1.72
CA VAL A 112 32.65 -13.67 -1.61
C VAL A 112 32.56 -14.55 -2.84
N THR A 113 33.71 -14.81 -3.46
CA THR A 113 33.88 -15.80 -4.53
C THR A 113 34.94 -16.83 -4.11
N ALA A 114 35.14 -17.86 -4.92
CA ALA A 114 36.26 -18.80 -4.71
C ALA A 114 37.65 -18.12 -4.74
N GLY A 115 37.77 -16.97 -5.42
CA GLY A 115 39.02 -16.21 -5.58
C GLY A 115 39.31 -15.22 -4.45
N GLY A 116 38.39 -15.02 -3.50
CA GLY A 116 38.56 -14.09 -2.38
C GLY A 116 37.29 -13.32 -2.06
N SER A 117 37.44 -12.12 -1.49
CA SER A 117 36.30 -11.27 -1.12
C SER A 117 36.54 -9.81 -1.51
N ALA A 118 35.44 -9.09 -1.73
CA ALA A 118 35.40 -7.67 -1.99
C ALA A 118 34.33 -7.01 -1.13
N GLU A 119 34.57 -5.78 -0.71
CA GLU A 119 33.60 -4.98 0.03
C GLU A 119 33.41 -3.62 -0.65
N THR A 120 32.21 -3.08 -0.53
CA THR A 120 31.94 -1.67 -0.88
C THR A 120 30.98 -1.05 0.13
N THR A 121 31.04 0.26 0.28
CA THR A 121 30.12 0.99 1.16
C THR A 121 28.73 1.04 0.54
N TYR A 122 27.73 0.63 1.31
CA TYR A 122 26.34 0.69 0.92
C TYR A 122 25.43 0.75 2.15
N THR A 123 24.70 1.84 2.30
CA THR A 123 23.82 2.07 3.44
C THR A 123 22.39 1.62 3.12
N LEU A 124 21.77 0.85 4.01
CA LEU A 124 20.37 0.45 3.86
C LEU A 124 19.43 1.47 4.49
N SER A 125 18.41 1.88 3.74
CA SER A 125 17.28 2.66 4.24
C SER A 125 16.22 1.71 4.79
N ILE A 126 16.05 1.70 6.11
CA ILE A 126 15.03 0.89 6.78
C ILE A 126 13.74 1.69 6.87
N PRO A 127 12.63 1.22 6.27
CA PRO A 127 11.37 1.94 6.33
C PRO A 127 10.74 1.81 7.73
N PRO A 128 10.08 2.87 8.25
CA PRO A 128 9.49 2.83 9.58
C PRO A 128 8.29 1.87 9.64
N LEU A 129 8.06 1.31 10.82
CA LEU A 129 6.81 0.63 11.16
C LEU A 129 5.67 1.66 11.20
N VAL A 130 4.57 1.37 10.51
CA VAL A 130 3.34 2.16 10.59
C VAL A 130 2.21 1.26 11.07
N ILE A 131 1.47 1.70 12.08
CA ILE A 131 0.24 1.05 12.56
C ILE A 131 -0.89 2.06 12.33
N ALA A 132 -1.76 1.75 11.37
CA ALA A 132 -2.82 2.67 10.95
C ALA A 132 -4.14 2.44 11.72
N GLY A 133 -4.41 1.21 12.19
CA GLY A 133 -5.62 0.91 12.96
C GLY A 133 -6.10 -0.52 12.75
N MET A 134 -7.39 -0.74 12.97
CA MET A 134 -8.07 -2.00 12.68
C MET A 134 -8.72 -1.95 11.30
N SER A 135 -8.72 -3.07 10.57
CA SER A 135 -9.38 -3.17 9.26
C SER A 135 -10.89 -2.90 9.34
N ASN A 136 -11.52 -3.32 10.44
CA ASN A 136 -12.93 -3.07 10.73
C ASN A 136 -13.14 -3.13 12.24
N GLU A 137 -13.34 -1.97 12.87
CA GLU A 137 -13.55 -1.83 14.33
C GLU A 137 -14.81 -2.55 14.82
N TYR A 138 -15.73 -2.90 13.92
CA TYR A 138 -16.99 -3.59 14.21
C TYR A 138 -16.97 -5.06 13.77
N THR A 139 -15.80 -5.66 13.52
CA THR A 139 -15.65 -7.08 13.20
C THR A 139 -16.36 -7.95 14.26
N PRO A 140 -17.30 -8.85 13.91
CA PRO A 140 -17.99 -9.67 14.90
C PRO A 140 -17.04 -10.54 15.73
N ALA A 141 -17.40 -10.83 16.98
CA ALA A 141 -16.65 -11.75 17.82
C ALA A 141 -16.51 -13.13 17.16
N GLY A 142 -15.34 -13.76 17.31
CA GLY A 142 -14.99 -15.02 16.65
C GLY A 142 -14.62 -14.89 15.16
N GLN A 143 -14.77 -13.71 14.56
CA GLN A 143 -14.35 -13.47 13.18
C GLN A 143 -12.92 -12.93 13.10
N ARG A 144 -12.32 -13.07 11.92
CA ARG A 144 -10.96 -12.60 11.64
C ARG A 144 -10.95 -11.09 11.38
N MET A 145 -10.13 -10.38 12.13
CA MET A 145 -9.80 -8.97 11.93
C MET A 145 -8.32 -8.82 11.53
N ALA A 146 -7.97 -7.70 10.91
CA ALA A 146 -6.57 -7.33 10.71
C ALA A 146 -6.24 -6.02 11.42
N ILE A 147 -5.00 -5.91 11.87
CA ILE A 147 -4.34 -4.64 12.17
C ILE A 147 -3.69 -4.20 10.87
N VAL A 148 -4.06 -3.02 10.38
CA VAL A 148 -3.58 -2.46 9.10
C VAL A 148 -2.43 -1.50 9.34
N GLY A 149 -1.46 -1.49 8.43
CA GLY A 149 -0.23 -0.73 8.62
C GLY A 149 0.74 -0.82 7.45
N GLN A 150 2.03 -0.61 7.72
CA GLN A 150 3.12 -0.80 6.78
C GLN A 150 4.33 -1.40 7.51
N ASN A 151 5.05 -2.28 6.82
CA ASN A 151 6.27 -2.95 7.31
C ASN A 151 6.05 -3.82 8.55
N LEU A 152 4.85 -4.32 8.80
CA LEU A 152 4.54 -5.16 9.98
C LEU A 152 5.41 -6.43 10.01
N ASP A 153 5.63 -7.03 8.83
CA ASP A 153 6.50 -8.20 8.64
C ASP A 153 7.96 -7.93 9.02
N LEU A 154 8.51 -6.79 8.59
CA LEU A 154 9.89 -6.38 8.82
C LEU A 154 10.24 -6.24 10.31
N TYR A 155 9.26 -5.86 11.13
CA TYR A 155 9.43 -5.67 12.56
C TYR A 155 9.10 -6.93 13.38
N GLY A 156 8.77 -8.05 12.72
CA GLY A 156 8.46 -9.30 13.42
C GLY A 156 7.10 -9.28 14.11
N ILE A 157 6.14 -8.54 13.57
CA ILE A 157 4.73 -8.64 13.98
C ILE A 157 4.12 -9.81 13.20
N THR A 158 4.63 -11.01 13.45
CA THR A 158 4.30 -12.26 12.74
C THR A 158 3.76 -13.34 13.70
N PRO A 159 3.15 -14.43 13.20
CA PRO A 159 2.72 -15.54 14.06
C PRO A 159 3.84 -16.13 14.94
N GLU A 160 5.08 -16.11 14.47
CA GLU A 160 6.22 -16.77 15.11
C GLU A 160 6.85 -15.92 16.21
N THR A 161 6.82 -14.60 16.07
CA THR A 161 7.61 -13.69 16.92
C THR A 161 6.80 -12.58 17.57
N GLY A 162 5.62 -12.24 17.01
CA GLY A 162 4.76 -11.17 17.49
C GLY A 162 3.47 -11.66 18.14
N LYS A 163 2.71 -10.72 18.70
CA LYS A 163 1.36 -10.96 19.24
C LYS A 163 0.50 -9.71 19.24
N VAL A 164 -0.81 -9.91 19.30
CA VAL A 164 -1.79 -8.85 19.57
C VAL A 164 -2.11 -8.86 21.05
N LEU A 165 -2.29 -7.69 21.66
CA LEU A 165 -2.88 -7.56 22.99
C LEU A 165 -4.29 -6.98 22.86
N TRP A 166 -5.30 -7.75 23.22
CA TRP A 166 -6.69 -7.35 23.27
C TRP A 166 -7.07 -6.99 24.71
N ALA A 167 -7.24 -5.69 24.98
CA ALA A 167 -7.47 -5.19 26.34
C ALA A 167 -6.46 -5.80 27.36
N GLY A 168 -5.19 -5.92 26.95
CA GLY A 168 -4.11 -6.51 27.75
C GLY A 168 -3.95 -8.04 27.63
N THR A 169 -4.96 -8.76 27.14
CA THR A 169 -4.89 -10.22 26.93
C THR A 169 -4.17 -10.54 25.62
N ALA A 170 -3.14 -11.40 25.67
CA ALA A 170 -2.42 -11.82 24.48
C ALA A 170 -3.27 -12.71 23.56
N LEU A 171 -3.26 -12.40 22.27
CA LEU A 171 -3.87 -13.19 21.19
C LEU A 171 -2.80 -13.52 20.14
N PRO A 172 -2.84 -14.74 19.57
CA PRO A 172 -1.92 -15.13 18.52
C PRO A 172 -2.23 -14.37 17.22
N ILE A 173 -1.17 -13.99 16.51
CA ILE A 173 -1.27 -13.59 15.11
C ILE A 173 -1.40 -14.87 14.28
N THR A 174 -2.38 -14.89 13.37
CA THR A 174 -2.69 -16.04 12.51
C THR A 174 -2.05 -15.96 11.14
N LYS A 175 -1.76 -14.73 10.67
CA LYS A 175 -1.10 -14.46 9.38
C LYS A 175 -0.56 -13.03 9.41
N THR A 176 0.56 -12.78 8.73
CA THR A 176 1.06 -11.42 8.48
C THR A 176 1.42 -11.22 7.02
N THR A 177 1.18 -10.01 6.53
CA THR A 177 1.74 -9.41 5.31
C THR A 177 2.45 -8.10 5.70
N ALA A 178 3.12 -7.45 4.76
CA ALA A 178 3.76 -6.16 5.04
C ALA A 178 2.77 -5.10 5.55
N ASP A 179 1.51 -5.17 5.13
CA ASP A 179 0.47 -4.17 5.41
C ASP A 179 -0.65 -4.66 6.35
N SER A 180 -0.64 -5.93 6.79
CA SER A 180 -1.68 -6.46 7.66
C SER A 180 -1.21 -7.60 8.57
N ALA A 181 -1.59 -7.54 9.85
CA ALA A 181 -1.44 -8.64 10.80
C ALA A 181 -2.84 -9.13 11.24
N TYR A 182 -3.15 -10.41 11.00
CA TYR A 182 -4.48 -10.98 11.16
C TYR A 182 -4.61 -11.76 12.47
N PHE A 183 -5.73 -11.62 13.15
CA PHE A 183 -6.05 -12.36 14.37
C PHE A 183 -7.57 -12.58 14.49
N ILE A 184 -7.99 -13.41 15.45
CA ILE A 184 -9.41 -13.67 15.71
C ILE A 184 -9.88 -12.78 16.85
N VAL A 185 -10.97 -12.04 16.63
CA VAL A 185 -11.63 -11.25 17.68
C VAL A 185 -12.11 -12.22 18.78
N PRO A 186 -11.76 -12.02 20.06
CA PRO A 186 -12.16 -12.92 21.13
C PRO A 186 -13.68 -13.06 21.24
N ALA A 187 -14.16 -14.25 21.62
CA ALA A 187 -15.58 -14.45 21.90
C ALA A 187 -16.09 -13.55 23.05
N SER A 188 -15.21 -13.19 23.99
CA SER A 188 -15.48 -12.28 25.11
C SER A 188 -15.24 -10.80 24.79
N ALA A 189 -15.09 -10.44 23.50
CA ALA A 189 -14.81 -9.08 23.09
C ALA A 189 -15.91 -8.11 23.55
N ALA A 190 -15.55 -7.16 24.41
CA ALA A 190 -16.41 -6.09 24.87
C ALA A 190 -16.16 -4.80 24.09
N LYS A 191 -17.24 -4.03 23.85
CA LYS A 191 -17.17 -2.68 23.28
C LYS A 191 -16.18 -1.81 24.05
N GLY A 192 -15.41 -0.99 23.34
CA GLY A 192 -14.39 -0.11 23.90
C GLY A 192 -13.04 -0.78 24.16
N ALA A 193 -12.87 -2.07 23.84
CA ALA A 193 -11.59 -2.74 24.00
C ALA A 193 -10.52 -2.10 23.10
N THR A 194 -9.39 -1.74 23.71
CA THR A 194 -8.20 -1.23 23.00
C THR A 194 -7.33 -2.39 22.51
N VAL A 195 -6.67 -2.18 21.38
CA VAL A 195 -5.78 -3.18 20.77
C VAL A 195 -4.35 -2.64 20.75
N LYS A 196 -3.38 -3.51 21.04
CA LYS A 196 -1.94 -3.22 20.87
C LYS A 196 -1.28 -4.33 20.05
N VAL A 197 -0.13 -4.03 19.45
CA VAL A 197 0.77 -5.04 18.86
C VAL A 197 2.07 -5.10 19.65
N VAL A 198 2.66 -6.29 19.68
CA VAL A 198 4.00 -6.53 20.23
C VAL A 198 4.85 -7.14 19.12
N ASP A 199 6.02 -6.55 18.91
CA ASP A 199 6.97 -6.96 17.87
C ASP A 199 7.98 -8.01 18.38
N ALA A 200 8.89 -8.45 17.50
CA ALA A 200 9.89 -9.48 17.84
C ALA A 200 10.87 -9.08 18.96
N ASN A 201 11.01 -7.78 19.23
CA ASN A 201 11.86 -7.23 20.28
C ASN A 201 11.08 -6.94 21.58
N ASN A 202 9.86 -7.47 21.71
CA ASN A 202 8.91 -7.20 22.81
C ASN A 202 8.51 -5.72 22.95
N VAL A 203 8.65 -4.95 21.88
CA VAL A 203 8.25 -3.55 21.89
C VAL A 203 6.75 -3.47 21.63
N THR A 204 6.03 -2.83 22.56
CA THR A 204 4.57 -2.67 22.47
C THR A 204 4.20 -1.35 21.81
N ARG A 205 3.19 -1.37 20.94
CA ARG A 205 2.64 -0.19 20.27
C ARG A 205 1.12 -0.21 20.27
N ASP A 206 0.53 0.96 20.43
CA ASP A 206 -0.92 1.13 20.34
C ASP A 206 -1.43 0.96 18.90
N VAL A 207 -2.61 0.35 18.76
CA VAL A 207 -3.37 0.34 17.51
C VAL A 207 -4.45 1.41 17.63
N PRO A 208 -4.46 2.43 16.76
CA PRO A 208 -5.45 3.50 16.84
C PRO A 208 -6.89 2.97 16.76
N GLY A 209 -7.76 3.49 17.64
CA GLY A 209 -9.17 3.12 17.72
C GLY A 209 -9.49 2.14 18.85
N GLN A 210 -10.78 1.79 18.95
CA GLN A 210 -11.28 0.84 19.94
C GLN A 210 -12.39 -0.02 19.32
N TYR A 211 -12.58 -1.22 19.84
CA TYR A 211 -13.55 -2.17 19.32
C TYR A 211 -14.98 -1.64 19.47
N LYS A 212 -15.77 -1.64 18.38
CA LYS A 212 -17.14 -1.12 18.31
C LYS A 212 -17.27 0.30 18.88
N ASP A 213 -16.35 1.18 18.52
CA ASP A 213 -16.30 2.56 19.03
C ASP A 213 -17.60 3.31 18.75
N ASP A 214 -18.36 3.65 19.80
CA ASP A 214 -19.62 4.38 19.71
C ASP A 214 -19.56 5.79 20.30
N ARG A 215 -18.35 6.29 20.59
CA ARG A 215 -18.16 7.64 21.11
C ARG A 215 -18.53 8.66 20.04
N ASN A 216 -19.28 9.69 20.43
CA ASN A 216 -19.63 10.83 19.57
C ASN A 216 -20.17 10.40 18.19
N MET A 217 -21.07 9.42 18.19
CA MET A 217 -21.78 8.96 17.01
C MET A 217 -22.57 10.12 16.38
N ILE A 218 -22.39 10.35 15.08
CA ILE A 218 -23.17 11.32 14.30
C ILE A 218 -24.23 10.62 13.44
N PHE A 219 -23.92 9.45 12.87
CA PHE A 219 -24.89 8.65 12.11
C PHE A 219 -24.69 7.15 12.33
N SER A 220 -25.60 6.50 13.06
CA SER A 220 -25.70 5.04 13.12
C SER A 220 -26.85 4.48 12.26
N TYR A 221 -27.77 5.33 11.80
CA TYR A 221 -28.94 4.95 10.99
C TYR A 221 -29.93 3.95 11.63
N ASP A 222 -29.66 3.46 12.84
CA ASP A 222 -30.59 2.71 13.68
C ASP A 222 -31.78 3.57 14.14
N THR A 223 -31.51 4.85 14.38
CA THR A 223 -32.47 5.85 14.83
C THR A 223 -32.31 7.13 14.01
N GLY A 224 -33.43 7.80 13.70
CA GLY A 224 -33.43 8.89 12.74
C GLY A 224 -33.41 8.37 11.30
N GLY A 225 -33.31 9.30 10.34
CA GLY A 225 -33.21 8.99 8.91
C GLY A 225 -31.91 9.50 8.30
N SER A 226 -31.74 9.29 7.01
CA SER A 226 -30.53 9.65 6.28
C SER A 226 -30.51 11.13 5.88
N VAL A 227 -31.48 11.57 5.08
CA VAL A 227 -31.54 12.92 4.49
C VAL A 227 -32.70 13.67 5.14
N TRP A 228 -32.39 14.59 6.04
CA TRP A 228 -33.35 15.41 6.78
C TRP A 228 -34.42 14.56 7.53
N GLY A 229 -34.00 13.38 8.01
CA GLY A 229 -34.86 12.45 8.73
C GLY A 229 -35.63 11.45 7.86
N ALA A 230 -35.48 11.47 6.53
CA ALA A 230 -36.10 10.49 5.64
C ALA A 230 -35.30 9.18 5.55
N ASP A 231 -36.01 8.06 5.38
CA ASP A 231 -35.41 6.70 5.34
C ASP A 231 -35.02 6.23 3.93
N THR A 232 -34.96 7.12 2.93
CA THR A 232 -34.79 6.78 1.50
C THR A 232 -33.63 5.82 1.21
N TYR A 233 -32.52 5.93 1.93
CA TYR A 233 -31.33 5.09 1.76
C TYR A 233 -31.13 4.08 2.90
N ILE A 234 -32.05 4.01 3.86
CA ILE A 234 -31.91 3.16 5.04
C ILE A 234 -32.42 1.77 4.74
N THR A 235 -31.64 0.75 5.12
CA THR A 235 -31.97 -0.63 4.81
C THR A 235 -31.43 -1.62 5.85
N THR A 236 -31.94 -2.86 5.77
CA THR A 236 -31.46 -4.05 6.49
C THR A 236 -31.23 -5.21 5.50
N ALA A 237 -31.00 -4.89 4.23
CA ALA A 237 -30.84 -5.90 3.18
C ALA A 237 -29.69 -6.88 3.49
N ALA A 238 -29.83 -8.12 3.04
CA ALA A 238 -28.83 -9.16 3.25
C ALA A 238 -27.51 -8.91 2.50
N THR A 239 -27.53 -8.01 1.51
CA THR A 239 -26.34 -7.63 0.72
C THR A 239 -26.13 -6.11 0.79
N PRO A 240 -24.97 -5.62 1.26
CA PRO A 240 -23.86 -6.40 1.82
C PRO A 240 -24.14 -7.04 3.19
N GLY A 241 -25.31 -6.80 3.78
CA GLY A 241 -25.66 -7.25 5.11
C GLY A 241 -25.33 -6.16 6.15
N PRO A 242 -26.13 -6.06 7.22
CA PRO A 242 -25.89 -5.08 8.26
C PRO A 242 -24.59 -5.36 9.01
N ILE A 243 -23.84 -4.29 9.33
CA ILE A 243 -22.70 -4.38 10.25
C ILE A 243 -23.11 -4.20 11.71
N ASN A 244 -24.05 -3.28 11.95
CA ASN A 244 -24.60 -3.02 13.27
C ASN A 244 -26.01 -2.41 13.11
N GLY A 245 -27.05 -3.24 13.07
CA GLY A 245 -28.42 -2.76 12.93
C GLY A 245 -28.76 -2.23 11.53
N LYS A 246 -29.52 -1.14 11.42
CA LYS A 246 -29.86 -0.53 10.14
C LYS A 246 -28.65 0.22 9.59
N TYR A 247 -28.53 0.30 8.27
CA TYR A 247 -27.42 1.00 7.64
C TYR A 247 -27.87 1.77 6.40
N LEU A 248 -27.03 2.69 5.95
CA LEU A 248 -27.27 3.47 4.75
C LEU A 248 -26.70 2.75 3.52
N ARG A 249 -27.47 2.66 2.42
CA ARG A 249 -27.02 2.11 1.14
C ARG A 249 -27.48 2.98 -0.03
N VAL A 250 -26.52 3.43 -0.83
CA VAL A 250 -26.78 4.08 -2.13
C VAL A 250 -26.52 3.06 -3.22
N ASN A 251 -27.62 2.55 -3.80
CA ASN A 251 -27.61 1.59 -4.92
C ASN A 251 -28.36 2.18 -6.12
N LYS A 252 -27.69 3.04 -6.90
CA LYS A 252 -28.25 3.71 -8.08
C LYS A 252 -27.13 4.24 -8.99
N THR A 253 -27.47 4.50 -10.24
CA THR A 253 -26.62 5.32 -11.13
C THR A 253 -26.64 6.77 -10.66
N ILE A 254 -25.45 7.37 -10.60
CA ILE A 254 -25.21 8.78 -10.28
C ILE A 254 -24.52 9.41 -11.48
N ALA A 255 -25.13 10.41 -12.09
CA ALA A 255 -24.57 11.13 -13.23
C ALA A 255 -23.40 12.04 -12.81
N ALA A 256 -22.60 12.45 -13.80
CA ALA A 256 -21.58 13.48 -13.60
C ALA A 256 -22.24 14.77 -13.08
N TRP A 257 -21.65 15.33 -12.03
CA TRP A 257 -22.11 16.52 -11.30
C TRP A 257 -23.52 16.42 -10.71
N GLU A 258 -24.14 15.25 -10.69
CA GLU A 258 -25.40 15.04 -9.99
C GLU A 258 -25.22 15.39 -8.51
N TRP A 259 -26.19 16.11 -7.95
CA TRP A 259 -26.23 16.39 -6.52
C TRP A 259 -27.04 15.29 -5.84
N THR A 260 -26.36 14.24 -5.37
CA THR A 260 -27.03 13.16 -4.62
C THR A 260 -26.63 13.24 -3.15
N GLU A 261 -27.47 13.90 -2.36
CA GLU A 261 -27.36 13.84 -0.90
C GLU A 261 -27.75 12.46 -0.41
N PHE A 262 -26.91 11.86 0.44
CA PHE A 262 -27.23 10.59 1.07
C PHE A 262 -27.34 10.70 2.58
N SER A 263 -26.62 11.62 3.22
CA SER A 263 -26.79 11.88 4.66
C SER A 263 -26.76 13.39 4.94
N ALA A 264 -27.81 13.93 5.57
CA ALA A 264 -27.92 15.36 5.83
C ALA A 264 -28.76 15.65 7.08
N THR A 265 -28.23 16.44 8.02
CA THR A 265 -28.94 16.88 9.23
C THR A 265 -28.16 17.98 9.96
N ASN A 266 -28.74 18.58 11.00
CA ASN A 266 -28.05 19.43 11.95
C ASN A 266 -27.78 18.67 13.26
N LEU A 267 -26.52 18.63 13.71
CA LEU A 267 -26.12 17.92 14.93
C LEU A 267 -25.24 18.79 15.81
N ALA A 268 -25.36 18.61 17.12
CA ALA A 268 -24.40 19.17 18.07
C ALA A 268 -23.11 18.32 18.03
N ILE A 269 -21.97 19.00 18.00
CA ILE A 269 -20.66 18.41 18.27
C ILE A 269 -20.05 19.12 19.47
N SER A 270 -19.12 18.45 20.16
CA SER A 270 -18.53 19.04 21.37
C SER A 270 -17.75 20.32 21.06
N ASN A 271 -17.73 21.25 22.02
CA ASN A 271 -16.94 22.48 21.91
C ASN A 271 -15.44 22.20 21.71
N ASP A 272 -14.93 21.09 22.27
CA ASP A 272 -13.54 20.71 22.09
C ASP A 272 -13.24 20.26 20.65
N VAL A 273 -14.14 19.50 20.02
CA VAL A 273 -14.01 19.15 18.59
C VAL A 273 -14.00 20.41 17.71
N VAL A 274 -14.87 21.38 18.03
CA VAL A 274 -14.94 22.67 17.33
C VAL A 274 -13.63 23.47 17.46
N ALA A 275 -13.09 23.55 18.68
CA ALA A 275 -11.88 24.31 18.97
C ALA A 275 -10.60 23.61 18.46
N ASN A 276 -10.55 22.28 18.54
CA ASN A 276 -9.34 21.48 18.37
C ASN A 276 -9.48 20.37 17.31
N PRO A 277 -9.98 20.64 16.08
CA PRO A 277 -10.27 19.59 15.10
C PRO A 277 -9.04 18.80 14.64
N ALA A 278 -7.82 19.31 14.84
CA ALA A 278 -6.57 18.59 14.56
C ALA A 278 -6.34 17.35 15.43
N GLY A 279 -6.95 17.31 16.62
CA GLY A 279 -6.88 16.19 17.55
C GLY A 279 -7.92 15.09 17.29
N TYR A 280 -8.73 15.21 16.24
CA TYR A 280 -9.87 14.32 15.97
C TYR A 280 -9.84 13.72 14.57
N VAL A 281 -10.57 12.62 14.41
CA VAL A 281 -10.86 11.95 13.14
C VAL A 281 -12.36 11.71 13.00
N LEU A 282 -12.86 11.81 11.77
CA LEU A 282 -14.13 11.19 11.39
C LEU A 282 -13.86 9.72 11.05
N LYS A 283 -14.54 8.81 11.74
CA LYS A 283 -14.56 7.39 11.41
C LYS A 283 -15.94 6.94 10.95
N PHE A 284 -15.97 5.93 10.11
CA PHE A 284 -17.19 5.26 9.67
C PHE A 284 -16.85 3.91 9.06
N GLU A 285 -17.85 3.06 8.95
CA GLU A 285 -17.77 1.76 8.32
C GLU A 285 -18.28 1.93 6.88
N VAL A 286 -17.56 1.37 5.92
CA VAL A 286 -17.92 1.42 4.50
C VAL A 286 -17.87 0.03 3.88
N ASN A 287 -18.78 -0.23 2.96
CA ASN A 287 -18.81 -1.45 2.17
C ASN A 287 -19.16 -1.12 0.72
N THR A 288 -18.32 -1.57 -0.21
CA THR A 288 -18.60 -1.48 -1.64
C THR A 288 -18.99 -2.85 -2.19
N VAL A 289 -20.22 -2.96 -2.67
CA VAL A 289 -20.64 -4.09 -3.51
C VAL A 289 -20.14 -3.88 -4.94
N LYS A 290 -20.17 -2.64 -5.42
CA LYS A 290 -19.51 -2.18 -6.66
C LYS A 290 -18.37 -1.22 -6.33
N PRO A 291 -17.21 -1.28 -7.02
CA PRO A 291 -16.09 -0.37 -6.77
C PRO A 291 -16.48 1.11 -6.87
N PHE A 292 -16.00 1.93 -5.94
CA PHE A 292 -16.08 3.38 -6.02
C PHE A 292 -14.87 3.92 -6.78
N SER A 293 -15.07 4.54 -7.94
CA SER A 293 -13.95 4.86 -8.86
C SER A 293 -14.00 6.27 -9.46
N THR A 294 -15.06 6.60 -10.19
CA THR A 294 -15.07 7.75 -11.13
C THR A 294 -15.70 9.02 -10.57
N ASN A 295 -16.64 8.91 -9.63
CA ASN A 295 -17.28 10.05 -8.98
C ASN A 295 -16.49 10.49 -7.72
N ALA A 296 -16.99 11.50 -7.00
CA ALA A 296 -16.41 11.97 -5.75
C ALA A 296 -17.50 12.01 -4.66
N ILE A 297 -17.13 11.64 -3.43
CA ILE A 297 -17.97 11.86 -2.25
C ILE A 297 -17.43 13.08 -1.52
N LYS A 298 -18.32 14.04 -1.22
CA LYS A 298 -17.99 15.20 -0.42
C LYS A 298 -18.63 15.05 0.95
N PHE A 299 -17.82 15.14 1.98
CA PHE A 299 -18.30 15.17 3.35
C PHE A 299 -18.09 16.58 3.92
N MET A 300 -19.17 17.21 4.39
CA MET A 300 -19.19 18.63 4.75
C MET A 300 -19.70 18.84 6.17
N ILE A 301 -19.13 19.81 6.87
CA ILE A 301 -19.56 20.30 8.19
C ILE A 301 -19.61 21.82 8.15
N ASP A 302 -20.81 22.42 8.09
CA ASP A 302 -20.99 23.85 7.76
C ASP A 302 -20.16 24.28 6.54
N GLY A 303 -20.10 23.38 5.56
CA GLY A 303 -19.22 23.51 4.40
C GLY A 303 -19.94 23.93 3.13
N ASN A 304 -19.17 24.00 2.05
CA ASN A 304 -19.69 24.20 0.71
C ASN A 304 -19.20 23.11 -0.25
N ALA A 305 -19.82 23.03 -1.43
CA ALA A 305 -19.47 22.02 -2.41
C ALA A 305 -18.02 22.15 -2.92
N ASP A 306 -17.36 23.29 -2.76
CA ASP A 306 -16.02 23.51 -3.29
C ASP A 306 -14.95 22.96 -2.38
N LYS A 307 -14.67 23.65 -1.28
CA LYS A 307 -13.54 23.32 -0.39
C LYS A 307 -13.68 23.80 1.04
N VAL A 308 -14.58 24.72 1.34
CA VAL A 308 -14.70 25.26 2.71
C VAL A 308 -15.38 24.20 3.57
N ASN A 309 -14.69 23.79 4.63
CA ASN A 309 -15.15 22.77 5.57
C ASN A 309 -15.63 21.45 4.91
N THR A 310 -14.93 21.05 3.86
CA THR A 310 -15.31 19.94 2.98
C THR A 310 -14.11 19.05 2.71
N TYR A 311 -14.26 17.76 2.98
CA TYR A 311 -13.33 16.74 2.51
C TYR A 311 -13.89 16.08 1.25
N ILE A 312 -13.08 16.03 0.20
CA ILE A 312 -13.44 15.40 -1.07
C ILE A 312 -12.72 14.06 -1.16
N TRP A 313 -13.49 12.98 -1.04
CA TRP A 313 -13.01 11.64 -1.35
C TRP A 313 -13.18 11.36 -2.84
N LYS A 314 -12.08 11.47 -3.59
CA LYS A 314 -11.98 11.03 -4.98
C LYS A 314 -10.89 9.97 -5.10
N PRO A 315 -11.22 8.70 -5.35
CA PRO A 315 -10.25 7.63 -5.36
C PRO A 315 -9.33 7.72 -6.59
N VAL A 316 -8.02 7.62 -6.38
CA VAL A 316 -7.01 7.62 -7.47
C VAL A 316 -7.00 6.32 -8.27
N ALA A 317 -7.47 5.24 -7.66
CA ALA A 317 -7.71 3.93 -8.25
C ALA A 317 -9.00 3.37 -7.63
N PRO A 318 -9.73 2.46 -8.30
CA PRO A 318 -11.01 1.97 -7.79
C PRO A 318 -10.93 1.47 -6.33
N PHE A 319 -11.64 2.16 -5.45
CA PHE A 319 -11.79 1.76 -4.06
C PHE A 319 -12.80 0.61 -3.98
N ASN A 320 -12.36 -0.54 -3.46
CA ASN A 320 -13.19 -1.74 -3.42
C ASN A 320 -12.90 -2.58 -2.16
N THR A 321 -13.85 -2.62 -1.24
CA THR A 321 -13.84 -3.48 -0.05
C THR A 321 -14.29 -4.92 -0.34
N ARG A 322 -14.68 -5.21 -1.59
CA ARG A 322 -15.09 -6.54 -2.08
C ARG A 322 -16.24 -7.14 -1.27
N GLY A 323 -17.27 -6.32 -1.02
CA GLY A 323 -18.45 -6.73 -0.25
C GLY A 323 -18.22 -6.90 1.24
N LYS A 324 -17.03 -6.55 1.77
CA LYS A 324 -16.74 -6.59 3.21
C LYS A 324 -16.79 -5.20 3.82
N TRP A 325 -17.25 -5.10 5.05
CA TRP A 325 -17.19 -3.85 5.78
C TRP A 325 -15.76 -3.55 6.23
N SER A 326 -15.36 -2.29 6.09
CA SER A 326 -14.05 -1.77 6.49
C SER A 326 -14.24 -0.46 7.25
N THR A 327 -13.41 -0.19 8.25
CA THR A 327 -13.38 1.13 8.90
C THR A 327 -12.52 2.09 8.08
N MET A 328 -13.06 3.26 7.81
CA MET A 328 -12.34 4.41 7.26
C MET A 328 -12.10 5.42 8.38
N SER A 329 -10.96 6.10 8.32
CA SER A 329 -10.60 7.17 9.25
C SER A 329 -10.07 8.35 8.45
N ILE A 330 -10.63 9.53 8.69
CA ILE A 330 -10.21 10.74 8.00
C ILE A 330 -9.92 11.82 9.04
N ASP A 331 -8.75 12.45 8.93
CA ASP A 331 -8.35 13.56 9.77
C ASP A 331 -9.39 14.67 9.73
N LEU A 332 -9.98 15.00 10.89
CA LEU A 332 -11.05 15.99 10.94
C LEU A 332 -10.53 17.39 10.55
N LYS A 333 -9.23 17.66 10.67
CA LYS A 333 -8.63 18.91 10.14
C LYS A 333 -8.68 19.02 8.62
N SER A 334 -8.71 17.90 7.90
CA SER A 334 -8.90 17.91 6.44
C SER A 334 -10.34 18.24 6.05
N PHE A 335 -11.30 17.98 6.95
CA PHE A 335 -12.68 18.43 6.85
C PHE A 335 -12.78 19.90 7.26
N ILE A 336 -12.55 20.20 8.55
CA ILE A 336 -12.68 21.52 9.17
C ILE A 336 -11.41 22.34 8.93
N ASN A 337 -11.27 22.80 7.68
CA ASN A 337 -10.15 23.64 7.27
C ASN A 337 -10.34 25.12 7.63
N THR A 338 -11.57 25.56 7.85
CA THR A 338 -11.94 26.91 8.31
C THR A 338 -12.55 26.82 9.71
N PRO A 339 -12.25 27.72 10.66
CA PRO A 339 -12.83 27.67 11.99
C PRO A 339 -14.36 27.66 11.97
N LEU A 340 -14.97 26.72 12.69
CA LEU A 340 -16.41 26.71 12.92
C LEU A 340 -16.77 27.77 13.98
N LEU A 341 -17.99 28.30 13.90
CA LEU A 341 -18.50 29.25 14.88
C LEU A 341 -18.77 28.55 16.22
N ALA A 342 -17.96 28.86 17.24
CA ALA A 342 -18.10 28.27 18.58
C ALA A 342 -19.44 28.57 19.27
N SER A 343 -20.14 29.63 18.87
CA SER A 343 -21.47 29.98 19.39
C SER A 343 -22.61 29.20 18.73
N LYS A 344 -22.34 28.40 17.69
CA LYS A 344 -23.36 27.65 16.96
C LYS A 344 -23.72 26.38 17.72
N ALA A 345 -25.00 26.23 18.08
CA ALA A 345 -25.46 25.08 18.88
C ALA A 345 -25.46 23.75 18.10
N GLN A 346 -25.67 23.82 16.78
CA GLN A 346 -25.66 22.66 15.88
C GLN A 346 -24.97 23.03 14.57
N HIS A 347 -24.25 22.08 13.99
CA HIS A 347 -23.58 22.22 12.71
C HIS A 347 -24.30 21.37 11.66
N GLU A 348 -24.39 21.88 10.43
CA GLU A 348 -24.94 21.16 9.30
C GLU A 348 -23.93 20.11 8.85
N PHE A 349 -24.30 18.84 8.93
CA PHE A 349 -23.61 17.75 8.28
C PHE A 349 -24.30 17.46 6.95
N LYS A 350 -23.54 17.40 5.87
CA LYS A 350 -24.06 17.09 4.54
C LYS A 350 -23.07 16.25 3.75
N PHE A 351 -23.44 15.01 3.46
CA PHE A 351 -22.64 14.03 2.74
C PHE A 351 -23.31 13.70 1.40
N ILE A 352 -22.56 13.93 0.32
CA ILE A 352 -23.11 13.89 -1.04
C ILE A 352 -22.17 13.15 -1.99
N PHE A 353 -22.74 12.49 -3.00
CA PHE A 353 -22.01 12.24 -4.24
C PHE A 353 -22.13 13.47 -5.12
N HIS A 354 -20.99 13.97 -5.59
CA HIS A 354 -20.91 15.10 -6.50
C HIS A 354 -19.51 15.21 -7.09
N GLY A 355 -19.30 14.63 -8.28
CA GLY A 355 -18.03 14.66 -9.01
C GLY A 355 -18.21 14.60 -10.51
N ASP A 356 -17.14 14.83 -11.26
CA ASP A 356 -17.07 14.90 -12.72
C ASP A 356 -17.33 13.57 -13.46
N GLY A 357 -17.16 12.43 -12.80
CA GLY A 357 -17.44 11.11 -13.38
C GLY A 357 -18.79 10.54 -12.98
N ALA A 358 -19.50 9.90 -13.91
CA ALA A 358 -20.68 9.10 -13.59
C ALA A 358 -20.28 7.80 -12.85
N LEU A 359 -21.13 7.32 -11.95
CA LEU A 359 -20.89 6.12 -11.13
C LEU A 359 -22.15 5.27 -11.04
N ASP A 360 -22.03 3.98 -11.34
CA ASP A 360 -23.03 2.97 -10.97
C ASP A 360 -22.78 2.55 -9.52
N ALA A 361 -23.34 3.33 -8.57
CA ALA A 361 -23.04 3.20 -7.16
C ALA A 361 -23.76 1.99 -6.56
N ASP A 362 -23.02 1.18 -5.80
CA ASP A 362 -23.56 0.25 -4.82
C ASP A 362 -22.62 0.20 -3.62
N ILE A 363 -22.81 1.19 -2.76
CA ILE A 363 -21.94 1.49 -1.61
C ILE A 363 -22.80 1.76 -0.39
N ALA A 364 -22.37 1.20 0.73
CA ALA A 364 -23.03 1.28 2.02
C ALA A 364 -22.13 1.91 3.06
N PHE A 365 -22.75 2.61 4.00
CA PHE A 365 -22.09 3.29 5.09
C PHE A 365 -22.83 3.06 6.41
N ASP A 366 -22.08 3.08 7.50
CA ASP A 366 -22.64 3.00 8.84
C ASP A 366 -21.70 3.59 9.90
N ASN A 367 -22.24 3.83 11.10
CA ASN A 367 -21.52 4.21 12.33
C ASN A 367 -20.57 5.42 12.17
N PHE A 368 -20.98 6.48 11.47
CA PHE A 368 -20.19 7.71 11.41
C PHE A 368 -20.03 8.32 12.81
N ARG A 369 -18.79 8.64 13.19
CA ARG A 369 -18.44 9.12 14.53
C ARG A 369 -17.21 10.01 14.50
N ILE A 370 -17.14 10.98 15.43
CA ILE A 370 -15.98 11.86 15.57
C ILE A 370 -15.23 11.54 16.87
N VAL A 371 -14.05 10.94 16.76
CA VAL A 371 -13.29 10.45 17.92
C VAL A 371 -11.89 11.05 17.97
N PRO A 372 -11.26 11.13 19.17
CA PRO A 372 -9.89 11.58 19.27
C PRO A 372 -8.96 10.73 18.40
N LYS A 373 -7.89 11.35 17.88
CA LYS A 373 -6.79 10.63 17.25
C LYS A 373 -6.16 9.70 18.27
N GLY A 374 -5.97 8.43 17.86
CA GLY A 374 -5.29 7.40 18.64
C GLY A 374 -3.81 7.35 18.38
#